data_AF-A0A1G1Z1B3-F1
#
_entry.id   AF-A0A1G1Z1B3-F1
#
_cell.length_a   1.000
_cell.length_b   1.000
_cell.length_c   1.000
_cell.angle_alpha   90.00
_cell.angle_beta   90.00
_cell.angle_gamma   90.00
#
_symmetry.space_group_name_H-M   'P 1'
#
loop_
_entity.id
_entity.type
_entity.pdbx_description
1 polymer ?
#
loop_
_entity_poly.entity_id
_entity_poly.type
_entity_poly.pdbx_seq_one_letter_code
_entity_poly.pdbx_strand_id
1 'polypeptide(L)'
;MLFKKTIKQKNNKAIKQKQGFSLPEALVSLFIITLLMLAVLPNFRAGQRSQEIDVNLKQLVEGITSVRTKSLAGQLLVDPAVYPAGTTTDGYGIRFIKGRQSYESFAVLPAYAAVPKPSLPNNPQEIGNIKIISLSGLVEPEADKPFPLGLDQSPWQNLGIPEKPSPSLEIIFSLPNSIMAVPAADGAGNQFKYVGGMIEHVKSGRRGYFYVSLLSGAVNYGLY
;
A
#
# COMPACT_ATOMS: atom_id res chain seq x y z
N MET A 1 3.80 105.30 -4.91
CA MET A 1 4.46 104.37 -3.97
C MET A 1 3.47 103.26 -3.60
N LEU A 2 3.87 102.00 -3.86
CA LEU A 2 3.48 100.75 -3.21
C LEU A 2 1.99 100.33 -3.16
N PHE A 3 1.52 99.63 -4.21
CA PHE A 3 0.38 98.73 -4.11
C PHE A 3 0.79 97.41 -3.43
N LYS A 4 0.25 97.15 -2.24
CA LYS A 4 0.29 95.84 -1.57
C LYS A 4 -0.59 94.85 -2.35
N LYS A 5 0.02 93.82 -2.94
CA LYS A 5 -0.70 92.67 -3.51
C LYS A 5 -0.53 91.47 -2.58
N THR A 6 -1.52 91.24 -1.72
CA THR A 6 -1.56 90.09 -0.81
C THR A 6 -2.06 88.86 -1.56
N ILE A 7 -1.17 87.94 -1.91
CA ILE A 7 -1.53 86.65 -2.52
C ILE A 7 -1.86 85.66 -1.38
N LYS A 8 -3.14 85.33 -1.21
CA LYS A 8 -3.58 84.23 -0.34
C LYS A 8 -3.34 82.90 -1.05
N GLN A 9 -2.27 82.20 -0.68
CA GLN A 9 -2.08 80.79 -1.01
C GLN A 9 -3.09 79.93 -0.24
N LYS A 10 -4.00 79.29 -0.96
CA LYS A 10 -4.97 78.34 -0.41
C LYS A 10 -4.32 76.95 -0.40
N ASN A 11 -3.70 76.58 0.71
CA ASN A 11 -3.14 75.24 0.92
C ASN A 11 -4.26 74.22 1.09
N ASN A 12 -4.72 73.62 0.00
CA ASN A 12 -5.54 72.41 0.05
C ASN A 12 -4.65 71.19 0.27
N LYS A 13 -4.35 70.88 1.55
CA LYS A 13 -3.88 69.55 1.92
C LYS A 13 -5.06 68.58 1.82
N ALA A 14 -5.14 67.85 0.70
CA ALA A 14 -5.99 66.67 0.60
C ALA A 14 -5.47 65.61 1.58
N ILE A 15 -6.12 65.50 2.75
CA ILE A 15 -5.90 64.39 3.68
C ILE A 15 -6.43 63.14 2.98
N LYS A 16 -5.53 62.33 2.41
CA LYS A 16 -5.87 60.96 1.98
C LYS A 16 -6.30 60.19 3.23
N GLN A 17 -7.61 60.08 3.46
CA GLN A 17 -8.15 59.14 4.43
C GLN A 17 -7.71 57.75 3.99
N LYS A 18 -6.79 57.15 4.75
CA LYS A 18 -6.54 55.72 4.67
C LYS A 18 -7.79 55.06 5.25
N GLN A 19 -8.72 54.65 4.39
CA GLN A 19 -9.83 53.79 4.80
C GLN A 19 -9.21 52.45 5.25
N GLY A 20 -9.09 52.29 6.57
CA GLY A 20 -8.77 51.02 7.18
C GLY A 20 -9.98 50.09 7.09
N PHE A 21 -9.71 48.79 7.20
CA PHE A 21 -10.73 47.74 7.23
C PHE A 21 -11.75 48.04 8.34
N SER A 22 -13.03 48.12 7.99
CA SER A 22 -14.08 48.32 8.98
C SER A 22 -14.29 47.03 9.80
N LEU A 23 -14.73 47.18 11.05
CA LEU A 23 -15.01 46.03 11.92
C LEU A 23 -16.01 45.03 11.28
N PRO A 24 -17.08 45.47 10.59
CA PRO A 24 -17.96 44.56 9.88
C PRO A 24 -17.27 43.80 8.74
N GLU A 25 -16.42 44.46 7.96
CA GLU A 25 -15.65 43.80 6.89
C GLU A 25 -14.69 42.75 7.45
N ALA A 26 -14.06 43.01 8.60
CA ALA A 26 -13.19 42.05 9.29
C ALA A 26 -13.97 40.80 9.72
N LEU A 27 -15.16 40.98 10.30
CA LEU A 27 -16.02 39.87 10.74
C LEU A 27 -16.51 39.03 9.56
N VAL A 28 -16.95 39.67 8.48
CA VAL A 28 -17.38 38.97 7.26
C VAL A 28 -16.21 38.18 6.65
N SER A 29 -15.02 38.77 6.59
CA SER A 29 -13.82 38.10 6.07
C SER A 29 -13.46 36.88 6.93
N LEU A 30 -13.50 37.01 8.25
CA LEU A 30 -13.21 35.91 9.18
C LEU A 30 -14.22 34.78 9.02
N PHE A 31 -15.51 35.12 8.85
CA PHE A 31 -16.58 34.16 8.61
C PHE A 31 -16.37 33.39 7.30
N ILE A 32 -16.03 34.08 6.21
CA ILE A 32 -15.74 33.46 4.90
C ILE A 32 -14.51 32.53 5.00
N ILE A 33 -13.42 32.98 5.63
CA ILE A 33 -12.22 32.14 5.81
C ILE A 33 -12.55 30.87 6.60
N THR A 34 -13.36 30.99 7.65
CA THR A 34 -13.76 29.85 8.49
C THR A 34 -14.60 28.85 7.68
N LEU A 35 -15.56 29.34 6.88
CA LEU A 35 -16.36 28.52 5.97
C LEU A 35 -15.50 27.80 4.92
N LEU A 36 -14.55 28.50 4.31
CA LEU A 36 -13.63 27.91 3.34
C LEU A 36 -12.74 26.84 3.99
N MET A 37 -12.19 27.11 5.18
CA MET A 37 -11.37 26.14 5.92
C MET A 37 -12.15 24.87 6.27
N LEU A 38 -13.43 25.00 6.66
CA LEU A 38 -14.31 23.86 6.94
C LEU A 38 -14.54 22.97 5.70
N ALA A 39 -14.58 23.54 4.50
CA ALA A 39 -14.72 22.78 3.26
C ALA A 39 -13.39 22.20 2.75
N VAL A 40 -12.27 22.91 2.91
CA VAL A 40 -10.97 22.53 2.32
C VAL A 40 -10.26 21.46 3.16
N LEU A 41 -10.28 21.56 4.50
CA LEU A 41 -9.58 20.61 5.38
C LEU A 41 -10.00 19.14 5.19
N PRO A 42 -11.31 18.81 5.13
CA PRO A 42 -11.75 17.43 4.91
C PRO A 42 -11.23 16.86 3.59
N ASN A 43 -11.29 17.65 2.52
CA ASN A 43 -10.84 17.26 1.18
C ASN A 43 -9.32 17.05 1.13
N PHE A 44 -8.54 17.91 1.78
CA PHE A 44 -7.08 17.76 1.86
C PHE A 44 -6.68 16.51 2.64
N ARG A 45 -7.34 16.24 3.78
CA ARG A 45 -7.11 15.02 4.58
C ARG A 45 -7.49 13.75 3.82
N ALA A 46 -8.58 13.78 3.05
CA ALA A 46 -8.98 12.66 2.19
C ALA A 46 -7.96 12.40 1.08
N GLY A 47 -7.41 13.47 0.48
CA GLY A 47 -6.34 13.40 -0.52
C GLY A 47 -5.05 12.80 0.02
N GLN A 48 -4.56 13.29 1.17
CA GLN A 48 -3.34 12.74 1.81
C GLN A 48 -3.49 11.25 2.15
N ARG A 49 -4.64 10.84 2.71
CA ARG A 49 -4.93 9.43 3.02
C ARG A 49 -4.99 8.55 1.77
N SER A 50 -5.34 9.09 0.61
CA SER A 50 -5.31 8.38 -0.68
C SER A 50 -3.90 8.09 -1.13
N GLN A 51 -2.99 9.04 -0.91
CA GLN A 51 -1.59 8.91 -1.29
C GLN A 51 -0.88 7.91 -0.37
N GLU A 52 -1.17 7.93 0.93
CA GLU A 52 -0.60 6.99 1.90
C GLU A 52 -0.90 5.52 1.57
N ILE A 53 -2.14 5.19 1.18
CA ILE A 53 -2.48 3.81 0.81
C ILE A 53 -1.78 3.36 -0.48
N ASP A 54 -1.65 4.24 -1.48
CA ASP A 54 -0.94 3.94 -2.72
C ASP A 54 0.56 3.72 -2.48
N VAL A 55 1.18 4.54 -1.62
CA VAL A 55 2.58 4.36 -1.21
C VAL A 55 2.79 3.05 -0.48
N ASN A 56 1.93 2.70 0.49
CA ASN A 56 2.06 1.45 1.23
C ASN A 56 1.81 0.22 0.33
N LEU A 57 0.90 0.33 -0.66
CA LEU A 57 0.70 -0.71 -1.68
C LEU A 57 1.94 -0.91 -2.55
N LYS A 58 2.58 0.18 -2.99
CA LYS A 58 3.83 0.11 -3.74
C LYS A 58 4.93 -0.57 -2.93
N GLN A 59 5.09 -0.21 -1.66
CA GLN A 59 6.05 -0.87 -0.76
C GLN A 59 5.78 -2.37 -0.60
N LEU A 60 4.51 -2.78 -0.51
CA LEU A 60 4.13 -4.20 -0.47
C LEU A 60 4.55 -4.91 -1.77
N VAL A 61 4.25 -4.33 -2.92
CA VAL A 61 4.58 -4.89 -4.24
C VAL A 61 6.08 -4.94 -4.50
N GLU A 62 6.82 -3.91 -4.08
CA GLU A 62 8.29 -3.89 -4.09
C GLU A 62 8.86 -5.02 -3.24
N GLY A 63 8.26 -5.30 -2.08
CA GLY A 63 8.60 -6.44 -1.24
C GLY A 63 8.49 -7.78 -1.97
N ILE A 64 7.31 -8.04 -2.58
CA ILE A 64 7.08 -9.26 -3.37
C ILE A 64 8.09 -9.35 -4.53
N THR A 65 8.28 -8.24 -5.25
CA THR A 65 9.17 -8.17 -6.42
C THR A 65 10.62 -8.38 -6.03
N SER A 66 11.04 -7.89 -4.86
CA SER A 66 12.38 -8.11 -4.31
C SER A 66 12.63 -9.58 -4.01
N VAL A 67 11.68 -10.27 -3.36
CA VAL A 67 11.76 -11.72 -3.09
C VAL A 67 11.83 -12.51 -4.40
N ARG A 68 10.98 -12.19 -5.38
CA ARG A 68 11.01 -12.81 -6.72
C ARG A 68 12.36 -12.61 -7.41
N THR A 69 12.89 -11.39 -7.40
CA THR A 69 14.17 -11.05 -8.03
C THR A 69 15.33 -11.81 -7.38
N LYS A 70 15.33 -11.93 -6.05
CA LYS A 70 16.34 -12.73 -5.33
C LYS A 70 16.28 -14.20 -5.68
N SER A 71 15.08 -14.75 -5.86
CA SER A 71 14.89 -16.14 -6.34
C SER A 71 15.47 -16.33 -7.72
N LEU A 72 15.11 -15.45 -8.68
CA LEU A 72 15.63 -15.49 -10.05
C LEU A 72 17.15 -15.32 -10.11
N ALA A 73 17.72 -14.46 -9.25
CA ALA A 73 19.15 -14.20 -9.20
C ALA A 73 19.94 -15.29 -8.47
N GLY A 74 19.28 -16.27 -7.84
CA GLY A 74 19.94 -17.22 -6.93
C GLY A 74 20.66 -16.53 -5.76
N GLN A 75 20.28 -15.29 -5.44
CA GLN A 75 20.96 -14.47 -4.44
C GLN A 75 20.40 -14.72 -3.04
N LEU A 76 21.29 -15.00 -2.10
CA LEU A 76 20.95 -15.24 -0.69
C LEU A 76 20.47 -13.97 0.01
N LEU A 77 19.35 -14.09 0.72
CA LEU A 77 18.78 -13.02 1.55
C LEU A 77 19.65 -12.71 2.79
N VAL A 78 20.66 -13.53 3.10
CA VAL A 78 21.74 -13.29 4.08
C VAL A 78 23.03 -14.00 3.65
N ASP A 79 24.17 -13.35 3.90
CA ASP A 79 25.57 -13.75 3.66
C ASP A 79 25.96 -15.18 4.15
N PRO A 80 27.05 -15.81 3.65
CA PRO A 80 27.19 -16.49 2.37
C PRO A 80 27.40 -18.00 2.61
N ALA A 81 26.34 -18.79 2.66
CA ALA A 81 26.47 -20.24 2.49
C ALA A 81 25.95 -20.58 1.09
N VAL A 82 26.86 -20.99 0.21
CA VAL A 82 26.60 -21.42 -1.17
C VAL A 82 25.24 -22.09 -1.29
N TYR A 83 24.40 -21.59 -2.21
CA TYR A 83 23.14 -22.21 -2.60
C TYR A 83 23.40 -23.71 -2.83
N PRO A 84 22.75 -24.64 -2.09
CA PRO A 84 22.94 -26.06 -2.36
C PRO A 84 22.52 -26.33 -3.80
N ALA A 85 23.48 -26.73 -4.64
CA ALA A 85 23.15 -27.09 -6.01
C ALA A 85 22.38 -28.42 -5.99
N GLY A 86 21.11 -28.35 -6.38
CA GLY A 86 20.31 -29.52 -6.71
C GLY A 86 19.26 -29.86 -5.67
N THR A 87 18.07 -29.28 -5.83
CA THR A 87 16.83 -30.01 -6.16
C THR A 87 15.80 -29.01 -6.71
N THR A 88 14.66 -29.50 -7.21
CA THR A 88 13.60 -28.73 -7.88
C THR A 88 12.76 -27.83 -6.95
N THR A 89 13.08 -27.70 -5.66
CA THR A 89 12.24 -27.02 -4.65
C THR A 89 12.93 -25.88 -3.90
N ASP A 90 14.08 -25.43 -4.39
CA ASP A 90 14.88 -24.40 -3.74
C ASP A 90 14.40 -23.01 -4.16
N GLY A 91 14.24 -22.06 -3.22
CA GLY A 91 13.69 -20.75 -3.53
C GLY A 91 13.55 -19.76 -2.37
N TYR A 92 12.82 -18.66 -2.61
CA TYR A 92 12.42 -17.71 -1.58
C TYR A 92 10.91 -17.56 -1.53
N GLY A 93 10.39 -17.35 -0.33
CA GLY A 93 9.00 -17.08 -0.12
C GLY A 93 8.75 -15.77 0.61
N ILE A 94 7.54 -15.27 0.43
CA ILE A 94 6.96 -14.17 1.20
C ILE A 94 5.69 -14.67 1.88
N ARG A 95 5.56 -14.40 3.18
CA ARG A 95 4.40 -14.76 3.99
C ARG A 95 3.64 -13.51 4.40
N PHE A 96 2.35 -13.55 4.15
CA PHE A 96 1.35 -12.61 4.60
C PHE A 96 0.51 -13.25 5.70
N ILE A 97 0.16 -12.49 6.73
CA ILE A 97 -0.70 -12.96 7.82
C ILE A 97 -1.87 -12.00 7.94
N LYS A 98 -3.10 -12.53 7.87
CA LYS A 98 -4.31 -11.73 8.05
C LYS A 98 -4.28 -11.02 9.40
N GLY A 99 -4.67 -9.75 9.40
CA GLY A 99 -4.70 -8.88 10.57
C GLY A 99 -3.38 -8.19 10.87
N ARG A 100 -2.27 -8.57 10.23
CA ARG A 100 -0.96 -7.92 10.42
C ARG A 100 -0.76 -6.75 9.46
N GLN A 101 0.11 -5.83 9.88
CA GLN A 101 0.62 -4.70 9.09
C GLN A 101 2.06 -4.98 8.62
N SER A 102 2.38 -6.25 8.39
CA SER A 102 3.73 -6.70 8.08
C SER A 102 3.70 -7.94 7.19
N TYR A 103 4.79 -8.18 6.45
CA TYR A 103 5.06 -9.46 5.78
C TYR A 103 6.41 -10.03 6.24
N GLU A 104 6.61 -11.34 6.06
CA GLU A 104 7.84 -12.04 6.40
C GLU A 104 8.45 -12.62 5.12
N SER A 105 9.75 -12.40 4.87
CA SER A 105 10.48 -13.05 3.78
C SER A 105 11.28 -14.24 4.32
N PHE A 106 11.26 -15.38 3.64
CA PHE A 106 11.91 -16.62 4.09
C PHE A 106 12.60 -17.36 2.93
N ALA A 107 13.55 -18.24 3.25
CA ALA A 107 14.18 -19.14 2.28
C ALA A 107 13.49 -20.52 2.33
N VAL A 108 13.41 -21.18 1.18
CA VAL A 108 12.91 -22.55 1.05
C VAL A 108 14.08 -23.43 0.62
N LEU A 109 14.48 -24.34 1.52
CA LEU A 109 15.61 -25.24 1.31
C LEU A 109 15.11 -26.70 1.32
N PRO A 110 15.67 -27.57 0.47
CA PRO A 110 15.13 -28.90 0.20
C PRO A 110 15.42 -29.91 1.32
N ALA A 111 16.53 -29.73 2.05
CA ALA A 111 16.90 -30.58 3.18
C ALA A 111 16.04 -30.34 4.45
N TYR A 112 15.17 -29.33 4.44
CA TYR A 112 14.40 -28.88 5.62
C TYR A 112 12.89 -29.12 5.49
N ALA A 113 12.45 -30.00 4.59
CA ALA A 113 11.03 -30.38 4.50
C ALA A 113 10.49 -31.03 5.80
N ALA A 114 11.37 -31.50 6.71
CA ALA A 114 11.02 -32.15 7.98
C ALA A 114 11.53 -31.43 9.26
N VAL A 115 12.22 -30.29 9.13
CA VAL A 115 12.85 -29.54 10.24
C VAL A 115 12.42 -28.07 10.11
N PRO A 116 12.20 -27.29 11.19
CA PRO A 116 11.76 -25.90 11.08
C PRO A 116 12.61 -25.12 10.07
N LYS A 117 11.93 -24.64 9.00
CA LYS A 117 12.51 -23.90 7.88
C LYS A 117 13.49 -22.85 8.42
N PRO A 118 14.78 -22.86 8.04
CA PRO A 118 15.74 -21.90 8.57
C PRO A 118 15.25 -20.49 8.21
N SER A 119 14.86 -19.76 9.24
CA SER A 119 14.42 -18.39 9.10
C SER A 119 15.62 -17.55 8.68
N LEU A 120 15.52 -16.92 7.51
CA LEU A 120 16.15 -15.62 7.31
C LEU A 120 15.81 -14.72 8.52
N PRO A 121 16.62 -13.73 8.91
CA PRO A 121 16.33 -12.82 10.01
C PRO A 121 14.88 -12.40 9.87
N ASN A 122 14.08 -12.95 10.77
CA ASN A 122 12.65 -13.18 10.61
C ASN A 122 11.91 -11.90 10.96
N ASN A 123 12.49 -10.76 10.55
CA ASN A 123 12.06 -9.44 10.92
C ASN A 123 10.87 -9.13 10.02
N PRO A 124 9.66 -9.08 10.58
CA PRO A 124 8.50 -8.69 9.81
C PRO A 124 8.78 -7.30 9.24
N GLN A 125 8.66 -7.17 7.92
CA GLN A 125 8.80 -5.89 7.25
C GLN A 125 7.46 -5.18 7.34
N GLU A 126 7.43 -4.05 8.04
CA GLU A 126 6.22 -3.25 8.21
C GLU A 126 5.76 -2.66 6.88
N ILE A 127 4.45 -2.67 6.67
CA ILE A 127 3.79 -2.15 5.46
C ILE A 127 3.04 -0.87 5.81
N GLY A 128 3.70 0.03 6.55
CA GLY A 128 3.09 1.28 7.00
C GLY A 128 1.76 1.08 7.71
N ASN A 129 0.77 1.93 7.39
CA ASN A 129 -0.53 2.00 8.06
C ASN A 129 -1.61 1.13 7.39
N ILE A 130 -1.26 0.01 6.74
CA ILE A 130 -2.25 -0.90 6.13
C ILE A 130 -2.22 -2.26 6.82
N LYS A 131 -3.39 -2.85 7.03
CA LYS A 131 -3.56 -4.22 7.55
C LYS A 131 -4.12 -5.14 6.47
N ILE A 132 -3.70 -6.40 6.48
CA ILE A 132 -4.23 -7.43 5.57
C ILE A 132 -5.58 -7.91 6.10
N ILE A 133 -6.66 -7.72 5.34
CA ILE A 133 -8.03 -8.06 5.80
C ILE A 133 -8.57 -9.34 5.17
N SER A 134 -8.07 -9.73 4.00
CA SER A 134 -8.41 -11.01 3.36
C SER A 134 -7.23 -11.55 2.56
N LEU A 135 -7.22 -12.86 2.36
CA LEU A 135 -6.26 -13.58 1.54
C LEU A 135 -7.06 -14.53 0.64
N SER A 136 -6.77 -14.53 -0.65
CA SER A 136 -7.60 -15.23 -1.65
C SER A 136 -6.78 -15.77 -2.81
N GLY A 137 -7.30 -16.81 -3.46
CA GLY A 137 -6.71 -17.43 -4.65
C GLY A 137 -7.77 -17.64 -5.75
N LEU A 138 -7.35 -17.58 -7.00
CA LEU A 138 -8.19 -17.75 -8.18
C LEU A 138 -7.70 -18.93 -9.01
N VAL A 139 -8.57 -19.91 -9.30
CA VAL A 139 -8.23 -21.16 -10.01
C VAL A 139 -8.24 -20.98 -11.54
N GLU A 140 -9.23 -20.27 -12.09
CA GLU A 140 -9.32 -20.02 -13.52
C GLU A 140 -9.30 -18.51 -13.83
N PRO A 141 -8.56 -18.06 -14.86
CA PRO A 141 -8.58 -16.67 -15.27
C PRO A 141 -9.88 -16.47 -16.05
N GLU A 142 -10.88 -15.85 -15.43
CA GLU A 142 -11.81 -15.08 -16.24
C GLU A 142 -11.02 -13.84 -16.70
N ALA A 143 -10.79 -13.73 -18.01
CA ALA A 143 -9.74 -12.92 -18.63
C ALA A 143 -9.67 -11.44 -18.19
N ASP A 144 -10.71 -10.89 -17.55
CA ASP A 144 -10.83 -9.46 -17.29
C ASP A 144 -11.39 -9.09 -15.90
N LYS A 145 -11.44 -10.02 -14.93
CA LYS A 145 -12.01 -9.68 -13.61
C LYS A 145 -10.94 -9.19 -12.61
N PRO A 146 -11.04 -7.95 -12.09
CA PRO A 146 -10.18 -7.49 -11.00
C PRO A 146 -10.35 -8.38 -9.75
N PHE A 147 -9.38 -8.31 -8.84
CA PHE A 147 -9.44 -8.97 -7.52
C PHE A 147 -10.81 -8.72 -6.84
N PRO A 148 -11.41 -9.70 -6.12
CA PRO A 148 -12.78 -9.71 -5.61
C PRO A 148 -13.22 -8.37 -5.06
N LEU A 149 -14.32 -7.87 -5.60
CA LEU A 149 -15.16 -6.90 -4.92
C LEU A 149 -16.13 -7.69 -4.03
N GLY A 150 -15.69 -8.06 -2.82
CA GLY A 150 -16.49 -8.89 -1.90
C GLY A 150 -16.27 -10.40 -2.09
N LEU A 151 -16.30 -11.14 -0.97
CA LEU A 151 -16.06 -12.60 -0.93
C LEU A 151 -17.27 -13.42 -1.39
N ASP A 152 -18.41 -12.76 -1.57
CA ASP A 152 -19.75 -13.32 -1.70
C ASP A 152 -20.21 -13.51 -3.15
N GLN A 153 -19.51 -12.92 -4.14
CA GLN A 153 -19.83 -13.08 -5.58
C GLN A 153 -18.59 -13.32 -6.46
N SER A 154 -17.45 -13.62 -5.86
CA SER A 154 -16.18 -13.67 -6.58
C SER A 154 -15.73 -15.10 -6.89
N PRO A 155 -15.14 -15.35 -8.07
CA PRO A 155 -14.47 -16.63 -8.36
C PRO A 155 -13.22 -16.86 -7.49
N TRP A 156 -12.85 -15.88 -6.67
CA TRP A 156 -11.74 -15.97 -5.76
C TRP A 156 -12.11 -16.70 -4.48
N GLN A 157 -11.41 -17.79 -4.24
CA GLN A 157 -11.56 -18.64 -3.07
C GLN A 157 -10.80 -18.02 -1.90
N ASN A 158 -11.46 -17.92 -0.74
CA ASN A 158 -10.81 -17.47 0.47
C ASN A 158 -9.75 -18.49 0.90
N LEU A 159 -8.49 -18.06 1.03
CA LEU A 159 -7.38 -18.91 1.49
C LEU A 159 -7.31 -19.00 3.02
N GLY A 160 -8.22 -18.31 3.71
CA GLY A 160 -8.40 -18.46 5.13
C GLY A 160 -9.02 -19.82 5.46
N ILE A 161 -8.18 -20.77 5.88
CA ILE A 161 -8.67 -21.95 6.59
C ILE A 161 -9.40 -21.43 7.84
N PRO A 162 -10.73 -21.61 7.98
CA PRO A 162 -11.51 -21.05 9.08
C PRO A 162 -11.05 -21.54 10.47
N GLU A 163 -10.28 -22.62 10.52
CA GLU A 163 -9.82 -23.27 11.76
C GLU A 163 -8.43 -22.82 12.26
N LYS A 164 -7.66 -22.03 11.49
CA LYS A 164 -6.36 -21.51 11.97
C LYS A 164 -6.51 -20.14 12.63
N PRO A 165 -5.94 -19.91 13.83
CA PRO A 165 -6.07 -18.65 14.57
C PRO A 165 -5.44 -17.44 13.85
N SER A 166 -4.68 -17.65 12.77
CA SER A 166 -4.13 -16.61 11.91
C SER A 166 -3.96 -17.17 10.50
N PRO A 167 -4.94 -16.98 9.59
CA PRO A 167 -4.79 -17.43 8.23
C PRO A 167 -3.65 -16.66 7.55
N SER A 168 -2.74 -17.39 6.93
CA SER A 168 -1.55 -16.87 6.27
C SER A 168 -1.54 -17.27 4.80
N LEU A 169 -0.87 -16.49 3.96
CA LEU A 169 -0.58 -16.81 2.56
C LEU A 169 0.92 -16.76 2.39
N GLU A 170 1.54 -17.88 2.02
CA GLU A 170 2.91 -17.95 1.55
C GLU A 170 2.90 -17.99 0.03
N ILE A 171 3.73 -17.16 -0.60
CA ILE A 171 4.00 -17.20 -2.04
C ILE A 171 5.47 -17.57 -2.19
N ILE A 172 5.76 -18.69 -2.82
CA ILE A 172 7.11 -19.26 -2.95
C ILE A 172 7.54 -19.18 -4.40
N PHE A 173 8.64 -18.49 -4.65
CA PHE A 173 9.32 -18.42 -5.95
C PHE A 173 10.49 -19.41 -5.92
N SER A 174 10.38 -20.51 -6.66
CA SER A 174 11.39 -21.56 -6.76
C SER A 174 12.00 -21.65 -8.16
N LEU A 175 13.24 -22.14 -8.21
CA LEU A 175 13.97 -22.35 -9.46
C LEU A 175 13.60 -23.70 -10.12
N PRO A 176 13.60 -23.80 -11.46
CA PRO A 176 14.03 -22.76 -12.40
C PRO A 176 12.98 -21.71 -12.77
N ASN A 177 11.68 -21.87 -12.48
CA ASN A 177 10.62 -20.87 -12.75
C ASN A 177 9.26 -21.27 -12.13
N SER A 178 9.27 -21.98 -11.01
CA SER A 178 8.04 -22.52 -10.42
C SER A 178 7.58 -21.61 -9.28
N ILE A 179 6.32 -21.15 -9.31
CA ILE A 179 5.75 -20.32 -8.26
C ILE A 179 4.59 -21.09 -7.61
N MET A 180 4.64 -21.22 -6.30
CA MET A 180 3.69 -21.98 -5.50
C MET A 180 3.04 -21.11 -4.42
N ALA A 181 1.89 -21.52 -3.92
CA ALA A 181 1.18 -20.79 -2.86
C ALA A 181 0.65 -21.72 -1.75
N VAL A 182 0.70 -21.27 -0.50
CA VAL A 182 0.26 -22.05 0.67
C VAL A 182 -0.58 -21.15 1.60
N PRO A 183 -1.69 -21.62 2.18
CA PRO A 183 -2.25 -22.96 2.10
C PRO A 183 -3.03 -23.16 0.81
N ALA A 184 -2.98 -24.37 0.31
CA ALA A 184 -3.86 -24.86 -0.72
C ALA A 184 -4.36 -26.24 -0.32
N ALA A 185 -5.51 -26.65 -0.86
CA ALA A 185 -6.11 -27.94 -0.51
C ALA A 185 -5.17 -29.13 -0.83
N ASP A 186 -4.28 -28.95 -1.81
CA ASP A 186 -3.26 -29.90 -2.24
C ASP A 186 -1.90 -29.73 -1.53
N GLY A 187 -1.76 -28.76 -0.63
CA GLY A 187 -0.51 -28.44 0.07
C GLY A 187 0.53 -27.67 -0.75
N ALA A 188 0.29 -27.40 -2.04
CA ALA A 188 1.26 -26.76 -2.95
C ALA A 188 0.70 -25.56 -3.75
N GLY A 189 -0.62 -25.35 -3.78
CA GLY A 189 -1.22 -24.20 -4.45
C GLY A 189 -1.29 -24.33 -5.95
N ASN A 190 -1.08 -25.54 -6.49
CA ASN A 190 -1.03 -25.78 -7.92
C ASN A 190 -2.39 -25.55 -8.59
N GLN A 191 -3.48 -25.58 -7.80
CA GLN A 191 -4.81 -25.22 -8.27
C GLN A 191 -4.97 -23.72 -8.58
N PHE A 192 -4.17 -22.83 -7.99
CA PHE A 192 -4.36 -21.39 -8.19
C PHE A 192 -3.53 -20.86 -9.36
N LYS A 193 -4.11 -19.96 -10.16
CA LYS A 193 -3.40 -19.16 -11.16
C LYS A 193 -3.00 -17.80 -10.64
N TYR A 194 -3.77 -17.27 -9.69
CA TYR A 194 -3.46 -16.03 -8.98
C TYR A 194 -3.70 -16.17 -7.49
N VAL A 195 -2.90 -15.48 -6.69
CA VAL A 195 -3.09 -15.38 -5.23
C VAL A 195 -2.81 -13.96 -4.76
N GLY A 196 -3.46 -13.53 -3.70
CA GLY A 196 -3.31 -12.16 -3.22
C GLY A 196 -4.12 -11.88 -1.98
N GLY A 197 -4.35 -10.60 -1.70
CA GLY A 197 -5.14 -10.18 -0.55
C GLY A 197 -5.73 -8.79 -0.69
N MET A 198 -6.81 -8.55 0.05
CA MET A 198 -7.26 -7.20 0.33
C MET A 198 -6.54 -6.63 1.54
N ILE A 199 -6.27 -5.34 1.45
CA ILE A 199 -5.69 -4.55 2.52
C ILE A 199 -6.64 -3.40 2.88
N GLU A 200 -6.50 -2.89 4.10
CA GLU A 200 -7.27 -1.75 4.58
C GLU A 200 -6.35 -0.79 5.34
N HIS A 201 -6.44 0.49 5.02
CA HIS A 201 -5.72 1.52 5.75
C HIS A 201 -6.34 1.73 7.13
N VAL A 202 -5.53 1.59 8.19
CA VAL A 202 -5.97 1.51 9.58
C VAL A 202 -6.77 2.74 10.02
N LYS A 203 -6.39 3.94 9.55
CA LYS A 203 -7.05 5.19 9.96
C LYS A 203 -8.21 5.61 9.08
N SER A 204 -8.15 5.31 7.78
CA SER A 204 -9.14 5.83 6.81
C SER A 204 -10.20 4.80 6.44
N GLY A 205 -9.97 3.51 6.71
CA GLY A 205 -10.83 2.42 6.24
C GLY A 205 -10.81 2.22 4.73
N ARG A 206 -9.99 2.99 3.99
CA ARG A 206 -9.84 2.82 2.54
C ARG A 206 -9.19 1.48 2.25
N ARG A 207 -9.63 0.86 1.16
CA ARG A 207 -9.20 -0.49 0.79
C ARG A 207 -8.37 -0.46 -0.47
N GLY A 208 -7.59 -1.51 -0.62
CA GLY A 208 -6.82 -1.80 -1.82
C GLY A 208 -6.61 -3.29 -1.92
N TYR A 209 -6.02 -3.71 -3.02
CA TYR A 209 -5.72 -5.10 -3.27
C TYR A 209 -4.35 -5.26 -3.91
N PHE A 210 -3.79 -6.45 -3.75
CA PHE A 210 -2.66 -6.91 -4.54
C PHE A 210 -2.89 -8.37 -4.94
N TYR A 211 -2.31 -8.80 -6.05
CA TYR A 211 -2.26 -10.20 -6.43
C TYR A 211 -1.03 -10.51 -7.28
N VAL A 212 -0.65 -11.79 -7.25
CA VAL A 212 0.51 -12.36 -7.95
C VAL A 212 0.00 -13.46 -8.87
N SER A 213 0.42 -13.43 -10.13
CA SER A 213 0.23 -14.55 -11.05
C SER A 213 1.23 -15.66 -10.71
N LEU A 214 0.74 -16.87 -10.44
CA LEU A 214 1.62 -18.03 -10.24
C LEU A 214 2.24 -18.53 -11.55
N LEU A 215 1.70 -18.14 -12.71
CA LEU A 215 2.23 -18.50 -14.02
C LEU A 215 3.40 -17.62 -14.44
N SER A 216 3.32 -16.31 -14.22
CA SER A 216 4.33 -15.34 -14.68
C SER A 216 5.14 -14.71 -13.56
N GLY A 217 4.64 -14.74 -12.32
CA GLY A 217 5.18 -13.96 -11.20
C GLY A 217 4.89 -12.47 -11.32
N ALA A 218 4.03 -12.04 -12.24
CA ALA A 218 3.59 -10.66 -12.35
C ALA A 218 2.80 -10.27 -11.10
N VAL A 219 3.11 -9.10 -10.54
CA VAL A 219 2.43 -8.54 -9.37
C VAL A 219 1.59 -7.36 -9.83
N ASN A 220 0.31 -7.36 -9.47
CA ASN A 220 -0.63 -6.29 -9.76
C ASN A 220 -1.25 -5.78 -8.47
N TYR A 221 -1.65 -4.51 -8.45
CA TYR A 221 -2.29 -3.89 -7.31
C TYR A 221 -3.22 -2.76 -7.74
N GLY A 222 -4.12 -2.36 -6.85
CA GLY A 222 -5.05 -1.26 -7.10
C GLY A 222 -5.76 -0.78 -5.85
N LEU A 223 -6.32 0.42 -5.93
CA LEU A 223 -7.22 0.95 -4.92
C LEU A 223 -8.64 0.39 -5.13
N TYR A 224 -9.36 0.28 -4.02
CA TYR A 224 -10.77 -0.07 -3.96
C TYR A 224 -11.58 1.15 -3.52
#